data_AF-A0A9D6K8Y7-F1
#
_entry.id   AF-A0A9D6K8Y7-F1
#
_cell.length_a   1.000
_cell.length_b   1.000
_cell.length_c   1.000
_cell.angle_alpha   90.00
_cell.angle_beta   90.00
_cell.angle_gamma   90.00
#
_symmetry.space_group_name_H-M   'P 1'
#
loop_
_entity.id
_entity.type
_entity.pdbx_description
1 polymer ?
#
loop_
_entity_poly.entity_id
_entity_poly.type
_entity_poly.pdbx_seq_one_letter_code
_entity_poly.pdbx_strand_id
1 'polypeptide(L)'
;TDENFAKKIKDLFVHKEEITLKDIHLLNVGRHFRLDKDTKLIIGRNEHENKRLEYTAQPGDYLFIPDNFPAPAGILCGETSDDKEAFICKALLKYSKHDSGAFFVKDIKTDNAKRIEAAERVDDRALEAMRI
;
A
#
# COMPACT_ATOMS: atom_id res chain seq x y z
N THR A 1 -21.69 2.76 -5.26
CA THR A 1 -21.63 2.91 -6.72
C THR A 1 -20.31 2.36 -7.23
N ASP A 2 -20.45 1.40 -8.14
CA ASP A 2 -19.44 0.55 -8.79
C ASP A 2 -18.31 1.27 -9.54
N GLU A 3 -18.33 2.60 -9.70
CA GLU A 3 -17.33 3.31 -10.52
C GLU A 3 -15.89 3.18 -9.97
N ASN A 4 -15.70 3.30 -8.66
CA ASN A 4 -14.37 3.09 -8.06
C ASN A 4 -13.92 1.63 -8.19
N PHE A 5 -14.85 0.68 -8.18
CA PHE A 5 -14.53 -0.74 -8.35
C PHE A 5 -14.17 -1.04 -9.81
N ALA A 6 -14.93 -0.50 -10.76
CA ALA A 6 -14.67 -0.59 -12.19
C ALA A 6 -13.31 0.03 -12.58
N LYS A 7 -12.94 1.18 -11.98
CA LYS A 7 -11.61 1.77 -12.18
C LYS A 7 -10.50 0.84 -11.70
N LYS A 8 -10.62 0.26 -10.50
CA LYS A 8 -9.65 -0.71 -9.98
C LYS A 8 -9.53 -1.97 -10.82
N ILE A 9 -10.66 -2.46 -11.35
CA ILE A 9 -10.67 -3.61 -12.27
C ILE A 9 -9.95 -3.25 -13.56
N LYS A 10 -10.29 -2.10 -14.17
CA LYS A 10 -9.66 -1.65 -15.41
C LYS A 10 -8.15 -1.49 -15.24
N ASP A 11 -7.73 -0.88 -14.13
CA ASP A 11 -6.33 -0.77 -13.74
C ASP A 11 -5.66 -2.16 -13.55
N LEU A 12 -6.36 -3.13 -12.97
CA LEU A 12 -5.84 -4.50 -12.85
C LEU A 12 -5.62 -5.15 -14.23
N PHE A 13 -6.58 -5.05 -15.14
CA PHE A 13 -6.49 -5.60 -16.50
C PHE A 13 -5.43 -4.91 -17.37
N VAL A 14 -5.17 -3.62 -17.16
CA VAL A 14 -4.17 -2.86 -17.95
C VAL A 14 -2.74 -3.20 -17.53
N HIS A 15 -2.51 -3.50 -16.26
CA HIS A 15 -1.18 -3.63 -15.68
C HIS A 15 -0.79 -5.07 -15.31
N LYS A 16 -1.70 -6.04 -15.41
CA LYS A 16 -1.44 -7.44 -15.13
C LYS A 16 -2.01 -8.33 -16.22
N GLU A 17 -1.13 -9.11 -16.86
CA GLU A 17 -1.52 -10.14 -17.82
C GLU A 17 -2.14 -11.35 -17.09
N GLU A 18 -1.58 -11.75 -15.96
CA GLU A 18 -2.09 -12.83 -15.12
C GLU A 18 -2.77 -12.30 -13.86
N ILE A 19 -4.10 -12.36 -13.85
CA ILE A 19 -4.92 -11.99 -12.69
C ILE A 19 -5.03 -13.19 -11.75
N THR A 20 -4.64 -12.99 -10.49
CA THR A 20 -4.74 -14.02 -9.46
C THR A 20 -5.95 -13.80 -8.55
N LEU A 21 -6.38 -14.84 -7.83
CA LEU A 21 -7.44 -14.73 -6.82
C LEU A 21 -7.11 -13.68 -5.75
N LYS A 22 -5.83 -13.53 -5.41
CA LYS A 22 -5.33 -12.49 -4.51
C LYS A 22 -5.69 -11.09 -5.01
N ASP A 23 -5.43 -10.81 -6.30
CA ASP A 23 -5.73 -9.50 -6.89
C ASP A 23 -7.21 -9.17 -6.77
N ILE A 24 -8.08 -10.15 -7.06
CA ILE A 24 -9.53 -10.01 -6.94
C ILE A 24 -9.92 -9.72 -5.48
N HIS A 25 -9.30 -10.40 -4.52
CA HIS A 25 -9.55 -10.18 -3.10
C HIS A 25 -9.14 -8.77 -2.68
N LEU A 26 -7.99 -8.29 -3.15
CA LEU A 26 -7.46 -6.97 -2.86
C LEU A 26 -8.29 -5.83 -3.47
N LEU A 27 -8.98 -6.02 -4.60
CA LEU A 27 -9.83 -4.98 -5.22
C LEU A 27 -10.85 -4.36 -4.24
N ASN A 28 -11.32 -5.16 -3.27
CA ASN A 28 -12.30 -4.74 -2.27
C ASN A 28 -11.68 -4.24 -0.96
N VAL A 29 -10.34 -4.23 -0.85
CA VAL A 29 -9.64 -3.87 0.39
C VAL A 29 -8.90 -2.56 0.19
N GLY A 30 -9.13 -1.59 1.06
CA GLY A 30 -8.27 -0.40 1.14
C GLY A 30 -8.43 0.60 -0.01
N ARG A 31 -7.51 1.56 -0.03
CA ARG A 31 -7.37 2.62 -1.03
C ARG A 31 -6.22 2.23 -1.97
N HIS A 32 -6.45 2.30 -3.28
CA HIS A 32 -5.47 1.84 -4.27
C HIS A 32 -4.82 3.05 -4.92
N PHE A 33 -3.50 3.02 -4.97
CA PHE A 33 -2.66 4.03 -5.59
C PHE A 33 -1.71 3.35 -6.56
N ARG A 34 -1.61 3.90 -7.76
CA ARG A 34 -0.63 3.45 -8.75
C ARG A 34 0.57 4.37 -8.62
N LEU A 35 1.64 3.87 -8.00
CA LEU A 35 2.87 4.66 -7.84
C LEU A 35 3.61 4.78 -9.17
N ASP A 36 3.72 3.65 -9.88
CA ASP A 36 4.43 3.53 -11.16
C ASP A 36 3.72 2.49 -12.03
N LYS A 37 4.21 2.27 -13.26
CA LYS A 37 3.66 1.29 -14.20
C LYS A 37 3.59 -0.12 -13.62
N ASP A 38 4.59 -0.50 -12.81
CA ASP A 38 4.78 -1.88 -12.34
C ASP A 38 4.44 -2.06 -10.85
N THR A 39 4.12 -0.97 -10.13
CA THR A 39 3.92 -1.04 -8.68
C THR A 39 2.63 -0.39 -8.23
N LYS A 40 1.96 -1.07 -7.31
CA LYS A 40 0.67 -0.66 -6.78
C LYS A 40 0.68 -0.68 -5.27
N LEU A 41 0.30 0.44 -4.66
CA LEU A 41 0.16 0.58 -3.22
C LEU A 41 -1.31 0.45 -2.84
N ILE A 42 -1.59 -0.32 -1.80
CA ILE A 42 -2.92 -0.45 -1.20
C ILE A 42 -2.83 -0.12 0.27
N ILE A 43 -3.60 0.88 0.71
CA ILE A 43 -3.62 1.36 2.10
C ILE A 43 -4.94 0.97 2.76
N GLY A 44 -4.89 0.28 3.90
CA GLY A 44 -6.08 -0.10 4.65
C GLY A 44 -6.82 1.11 5.23
N ARG A 45 -8.15 1.03 5.34
CA ARG A 45 -9.00 2.09 5.91
C ARG A 45 -9.31 1.86 7.38
N ASN A 46 -9.19 0.61 7.84
CA ASN A 46 -9.48 0.18 9.21
C ASN A 46 -8.66 -1.07 9.56
N GLU A 47 -8.68 -1.46 10.84
CA GLU A 47 -7.92 -2.61 11.34
C GLU A 47 -8.30 -3.94 10.67
N HIS A 48 -9.57 -4.11 10.28
CA HIS A 48 -10.02 -5.32 9.60
C HIS A 48 -9.42 -5.42 8.18
N GLU A 49 -9.40 -4.32 7.45
CA GLU A 49 -8.72 -4.24 6.16
C GLU A 49 -7.20 -4.42 6.31
N ASN A 50 -6.57 -3.80 7.32
CA ASN A 50 -5.13 -3.98 7.58
C ASN A 50 -4.79 -5.47 7.74
N LYS A 51 -5.53 -6.19 8.61
CA LYS A 51 -5.36 -7.64 8.79
C LYS A 51 -5.54 -8.40 7.48
N ARG A 52 -6.57 -8.05 6.68
CA ARG A 52 -6.77 -8.67 5.36
C ARG A 52 -5.60 -8.42 4.42
N LEU A 53 -5.01 -7.23 4.40
CA LEU A 53 -3.80 -6.94 3.62
C LEU A 53 -2.65 -7.85 4.04
N GLU A 54 -2.42 -7.98 5.35
CA GLU A 54 -1.37 -8.85 5.91
C GLU A 54 -1.58 -10.33 5.52
N TYR A 55 -2.80 -10.86 5.66
CA TYR A 55 -3.13 -12.24 5.30
C TYR A 55 -3.10 -12.52 3.79
N THR A 56 -3.36 -11.50 2.97
CA THR A 56 -3.42 -11.61 1.51
C THR A 56 -2.04 -11.40 0.86
N ALA A 57 -1.05 -10.96 1.63
CA ALA A 57 0.30 -10.74 1.16
C ALA A 57 0.96 -12.07 0.74
N GLN A 58 1.67 -12.04 -0.38
CA GLN A 58 2.34 -13.18 -1.00
C GLN A 58 3.81 -12.85 -1.29
N PRO A 59 4.65 -13.87 -1.56
CA PRO A 59 6.04 -13.62 -1.94
C PRO A 59 6.13 -12.66 -3.12
N GLY A 60 6.88 -11.58 -2.95
CA GLY A 60 7.00 -10.49 -3.94
C GLY A 60 6.22 -9.22 -3.58
N ASP A 61 5.45 -9.24 -2.49
CA ASP A 61 4.89 -8.03 -1.91
C ASP A 61 5.71 -7.53 -0.72
N TYR A 62 5.55 -6.24 -0.44
CA TYR A 62 6.08 -5.58 0.75
C TYR A 62 4.94 -5.08 1.63
N LEU A 63 4.97 -5.42 2.91
CA LEU A 63 4.04 -4.92 3.91
C LEU A 63 4.65 -3.75 4.67
N PHE A 64 3.83 -2.72 4.90
CA PHE A 64 4.19 -1.52 5.65
C PHE A 64 3.30 -1.44 6.88
N ILE A 65 3.89 -1.66 8.05
CA ILE A 65 3.17 -1.76 9.33
C ILE A 65 3.66 -0.64 10.25
N PRO A 66 2.78 0.16 10.86
CA PRO A 66 3.19 1.21 11.78
C PRO A 66 3.82 0.65 13.06
N ASP A 67 4.93 1.25 13.50
CA ASP A 67 5.66 0.92 14.73
C ASP A 67 5.07 1.67 15.91
N ASN A 68 4.11 1.03 16.59
CA ASN A 68 3.56 1.47 17.87
C ASN A 68 2.85 2.85 17.86
N PHE A 69 2.20 3.19 16.74
CA PHE A 69 1.38 4.40 16.63
C PHE A 69 0.15 4.18 15.72
N PRO A 70 -0.93 4.96 15.89
CA PRO A 70 -2.16 4.78 15.13
C PRO A 70 -1.99 5.24 13.67
N ALA A 71 -1.69 4.30 12.79
CA ALA A 71 -1.64 4.46 11.34
C ALA A 71 -2.28 3.27 10.63
N PRO A 72 -2.71 3.42 9.36
CA PRO A 72 -3.11 2.28 8.55
C PRO A 72 -1.88 1.44 8.14
N ALA A 73 -2.11 0.17 7.84
CA ALA A 73 -1.12 -0.67 7.18
C ALA A 73 -1.24 -0.53 5.66
N GLY A 74 -0.12 -0.74 4.96
CA GLY A 74 -0.06 -0.73 3.51
C GLY A 74 0.54 -2.02 2.96
N ILE A 75 0.13 -2.40 1.75
CA ILE A 75 0.82 -3.42 0.95
C ILE A 75 1.25 -2.79 -0.38
N LEU A 76 2.50 -3.03 -0.76
CA LEU A 76 3.02 -2.72 -2.09
C LEU A 76 3.11 -4.03 -2.87
N CYS A 77 2.40 -4.07 -3.99
CA CYS A 77 2.52 -5.14 -4.97
C CYS A 77 3.49 -4.68 -6.07
N GLY A 78 4.61 -5.38 -6.22
CA GLY A 78 5.68 -5.08 -7.18
C GLY A 78 7.01 -4.76 -6.50
N GLU A 79 8.00 -4.36 -7.28
CA GLU A 79 9.35 -4.08 -6.79
C GLU A 79 9.44 -2.76 -6.02
N THR A 80 10.18 -2.78 -4.92
CA THR A 80 10.41 -1.63 -4.08
C THR A 80 11.84 -1.09 -4.21
N SER A 81 12.04 0.16 -3.83
CA SER A 81 13.35 0.83 -3.75
C SER A 81 13.31 1.79 -2.56
N ASP A 82 14.46 2.18 -2.01
CA ASP A 82 14.51 3.03 -0.81
C ASP A 82 13.69 4.33 -0.95
N ASP A 83 13.69 4.95 -2.13
CA ASP A 83 12.86 6.12 -2.43
C ASP A 83 11.35 5.82 -2.36
N LYS A 84 10.92 4.67 -2.90
CA LYS A 84 9.51 4.24 -2.88
C LYS A 84 9.07 3.92 -1.47
N GLU A 85 9.91 3.25 -0.69
CA GLU A 85 9.56 2.90 0.69
C GLU A 85 9.41 4.14 1.55
N ALA A 86 10.34 5.10 1.42
CA ALA A 86 10.22 6.39 2.06
C ALA A 86 8.92 7.11 1.64
N PHE A 87 8.59 7.12 0.34
CA PHE A 87 7.35 7.70 -0.15
C PHE A 87 6.10 7.02 0.45
N ILE A 88 6.07 5.69 0.50
CA ILE A 88 4.94 4.92 1.06
C ILE A 88 4.76 5.22 2.54
N CYS A 89 5.84 5.29 3.32
CA CYS A 89 5.76 5.67 4.73
C CYS A 89 5.18 7.07 4.91
N LYS A 90 5.58 8.05 4.08
CA LYS A 90 5.00 9.41 4.06
C LYS A 90 3.51 9.40 3.66
N ALA A 91 3.12 8.53 2.73
CA ALA A 91 1.73 8.35 2.32
C ALA A 91 0.86 7.70 3.41
N LEU A 92 1.40 6.76 4.18
CA LEU A 92 0.70 6.18 5.33
C LEU A 92 0.54 7.19 6.47
N LEU A 93 1.57 8.01 6.74
CA LEU A 93 1.48 9.11 7.72
C LEU A 93 0.39 10.12 7.38
N LYS A 94 0.13 10.37 6.09
CA LYS A 94 -0.95 11.25 5.65
C LYS A 94 -2.32 10.80 6.16
N TYR A 95 -2.52 9.50 6.32
CA TYR A 95 -3.74 8.91 6.88
C TYR A 95 -3.64 8.64 8.39
N SER A 96 -2.56 9.07 9.03
CA SER A 96 -2.38 9.06 10.48
C SER A 96 -2.65 10.45 11.08
N LYS A 97 -2.94 10.47 12.39
CA LYS A 97 -3.03 11.72 13.17
C LYS A 97 -1.67 12.26 13.60
N HIS A 98 -0.58 11.52 13.36
CA HIS A 98 0.78 11.91 13.73
C HIS A 98 1.51 12.56 12.55
N ASP A 99 2.44 13.47 12.85
CA ASP A 99 3.26 14.16 11.85
C ASP A 99 4.57 13.40 11.57
N SER A 100 4.92 12.44 12.42
CA SER A 100 6.08 11.56 12.28
C SER A 100 5.80 10.19 12.88
N GLY A 101 6.45 9.16 12.36
CA GLY A 101 6.33 7.79 12.86
C GLY A 101 7.28 6.84 12.15
N ALA A 102 7.58 5.70 12.79
CA ALA A 102 8.38 4.65 12.21
C ALA A 102 7.48 3.55 11.63
N PHE A 103 7.86 2.95 10.52
CA PHE A 103 7.16 1.81 9.93
C PHE A 103 8.11 0.64 9.75
N PHE A 104 7.60 -0.57 9.97
CA PHE A 104 8.24 -1.79 9.54
C PHE A 104 7.87 -2.08 8.10
N VAL A 105 8.89 -2.14 7.25
CA VAL A 105 8.79 -2.65 5.88
C VAL A 105 9.21 -4.10 5.90
N LYS A 106 8.24 -5.00 5.71
CA LYS A 106 8.44 -6.45 5.70
C LYS A 106 8.36 -6.96 4.26
N ASP A 107 9.46 -7.54 3.78
CA ASP A 107 9.51 -8.31 2.54
C ASP A 107 8.97 -9.72 2.79
N ILE A 108 7.87 -10.07 2.13
CA ILE A 108 7.21 -11.38 2.32
C ILE A 108 7.99 -12.51 1.65
N LYS A 109 8.79 -12.22 0.62
CA LYS A 109 9.61 -13.23 -0.06
C LYS A 109 10.82 -13.64 0.76
N THR A 110 11.50 -12.66 1.38
CA THR A 110 12.74 -12.91 2.11
C THR A 110 12.56 -12.97 3.62
N ASP A 111 11.33 -12.72 4.12
CA ASP A 111 10.98 -12.54 5.54
C ASP A 111 11.85 -11.48 6.26
N ASN A 112 12.54 -10.62 5.50
CA ASN A 112 13.29 -9.51 6.06
C ASN A 112 12.36 -8.39 6.47
N ALA A 113 12.63 -7.78 7.62
CA ALA A 113 11.97 -6.56 8.05
C ALA A 113 13.01 -5.46 8.27
N LYS A 114 12.74 -4.27 7.73
CA LYS A 114 13.52 -3.07 8.03
C LYS A 114 12.62 -1.99 8.64
N ARG A 115 13.19 -1.16 9.49
CA ARG A 115 12.50 -0.05 10.14
C ARG A 115 12.85 1.25 9.41
N ILE A 116 11.84 1.96 8.95
CA ILE A 116 11.99 3.26 8.26
C ILE A 116 11.26 4.32 9.06
N GLU A 117 11.94 5.43 9.33
CA GLU A 117 11.36 6.60 9.99
C GLU A 117 10.89 7.60 8.94
N ALA A 118 9.63 8.00 9.02
CA ALA A 118 9.08 9.08 8.22
C ALA A 118 8.78 10.28 9.12
N ALA A 119 9.33 11.43 8.75
CA ALA A 119 9.24 12.67 9.53
C ALA A 119 8.33 13.73 8.90
N GLU A 120 7.70 13.42 7.77
CA GLU A 120 6.89 14.37 7.00
C GLU A 120 5.75 13.66 6.27
N ARG A 121 4.62 14.37 6.09
CA ARG A 121 3.49 13.87 5.29
C ARG A 121 3.71 14.18 3.82
N VAL A 122 3.31 13.27 2.94
CA VAL A 122 3.26 13.56 1.51
C VAL A 122 2.22 14.65 1.21
N ASP A 123 2.47 15.43 0.16
CA ASP A 123 1.49 16.41 -0.34
C ASP A 123 0.19 15.70 -0.77
N ASP A 124 -0.95 16.25 -0.34
CA ASP A 124 -2.28 15.67 -0.56
C ASP A 124 -2.59 15.53 -2.05
N ARG A 125 -2.21 16.53 -2.85
CA ARG A 125 -2.52 16.56 -4.29
C ARG A 125 -1.70 15.52 -5.03
N ALA A 126 -0.44 15.33 -4.64
CA ALA A 126 0.43 14.33 -5.26
C ALA A 126 -0.11 12.91 -5.02
N LEU A 127 -0.55 12.61 -3.80
CA LEU A 127 -1.09 11.29 -3.47
C LEU A 127 -2.44 11.02 -4.13
N GLU A 128 -3.37 11.99 -4.09
CA GLU A 128 -4.69 11.81 -4.70
C GLU A 128 -4.63 11.80 -6.25
N ALA A 129 -3.61 12.41 -6.87
CA ALA A 129 -3.38 12.29 -8.31
C ALA A 129 -3.00 10.87 -8.75
N MET A 130 -2.42 10.07 -7.86
CA MET A 130 -2.04 8.67 -8.08
C MET A 130 -3.17 7.68 -7.74
N ARG A 131 -4.33 8.18 -7.29
CA ARG A 131 -5.45 7.36 -6.84
C ARG A 131 -6.19 6.74 -8.03
N ILE A 132 -6.52 5.46 -7.90
CA ILE A 132 -7.32 4.69 -8.86
C ILE A 132 -8.82 4.82 -8.54
#